data_AF-A0A2N6L8Q7-F1
#
_entry.id   AF-A0A2N6L8Q7-F1
#
_cell.length_a   1.000
_cell.length_b   1.000
_cell.length_c   1.000
_cell.angle_alpha   90.00
_cell.angle_beta   90.00
_cell.angle_gamma   90.00
#
_symmetry.space_group_name_H-M   'P 1'
#
loop_
_entity.id
_entity.type
_entity.pdbx_description
1 polymer ?
#
loop_
_entity_poly.entity_id
_entity_poly.type
_entity_poly.pdbx_seq_one_letter_code
_entity_poly.pdbx_strand_id
1 'polypeptide(L)'
;METESVHIQVTMPGTNAPRMIRIDFSVPEALYQEALELAEAEGWKPAELHRIFWEKGFAVHAEGSNKRLVNKHLRERIKKQLEE
;
A
#
# COMPACT_ATOMS: atom_id res chain seq x y z
N MET A 1 52.33 14.94 11.02
CA MET A 1 51.92 14.73 9.63
C MET A 1 50.44 14.38 9.66
N GLU A 2 49.59 15.38 9.46
CA GLU A 2 48.14 15.20 9.41
C GLU A 2 47.79 14.67 8.01
N THR A 3 47.13 13.53 7.93
CA THR A 3 46.64 12.97 6.66
C THR A 3 45.24 13.50 6.41
N GLU A 4 45.13 14.46 5.49
CA GLU A 4 43.84 14.96 4.98
C GLU A 4 43.11 13.85 4.21
N SER A 5 41.93 13.47 4.68
CA SER A 5 41.03 12.55 3.99
C SER A 5 40.22 13.27 2.91
N VAL A 6 40.60 13.10 1.65
CA VAL A 6 39.88 13.64 0.49
C VAL A 6 38.48 13.03 0.41
N HIS A 7 37.44 13.84 0.60
CA HIS A 7 36.04 13.44 0.42
C HIS A 7 35.63 13.66 -1.04
N ILE A 8 35.57 12.61 -1.83
CA ILE A 8 35.06 12.65 -3.20
C ILE A 8 33.53 12.72 -3.12
N GLN A 9 32.95 13.89 -3.41
CA GLN A 9 31.50 14.03 -3.57
C GLN A 9 31.08 13.33 -4.87
N VAL A 10 30.47 12.15 -4.74
CA VAL A 10 29.85 11.42 -5.85
C VAL A 10 28.48 12.05 -6.13
N THR A 11 28.39 12.92 -7.13
CA THR A 11 27.12 13.47 -7.59
C THR A 11 26.43 12.44 -8.48
N MET A 12 25.35 11.81 -7.98
CA MET A 12 24.56 10.88 -8.76
C MET A 12 23.86 11.61 -9.92
N PRO A 13 23.85 11.06 -11.15
CA PRO A 13 23.12 11.66 -12.26
C PRO A 13 21.62 11.70 -11.97
N GLY A 14 20.96 12.79 -12.35
CA GLY A 14 19.52 12.93 -12.20
C GLY A 14 18.78 11.81 -12.94
N THR A 15 17.96 11.05 -12.22
CA THR A 15 17.15 9.97 -12.79
C THR A 15 15.74 10.46 -13.08
N ASN A 16 15.18 10.06 -14.23
CA ASN A 16 13.76 10.23 -14.55
C ASN A 16 12.88 9.13 -13.92
N ALA A 17 13.47 8.26 -13.10
CA ALA A 17 12.70 7.26 -12.37
C ALA A 17 11.69 7.94 -11.44
N PRO A 18 10.45 7.43 -11.36
CA PRO A 18 9.44 7.96 -10.45
C PRO A 18 9.94 7.92 -9.00
N ARG A 19 9.63 8.97 -8.25
CA ARG A 19 9.98 9.04 -6.82
C ARG A 19 9.19 7.97 -6.06
N MET A 20 9.93 7.07 -5.42
CA MET A 20 9.35 6.01 -4.57
C MET A 20 9.26 6.49 -3.13
N ILE A 21 8.13 6.25 -2.46
CA ILE A 21 7.97 6.47 -1.02
C ILE A 21 8.18 5.12 -0.33
N ARG A 22 9.02 5.11 0.71
CA ARG A 22 9.19 3.94 1.58
C ARG A 22 8.15 3.99 2.68
N ILE A 23 7.42 2.88 2.84
CA ILE A 23 6.44 2.69 3.91
C ILE A 23 6.88 1.43 4.66
N ASP A 24 7.05 1.54 5.97
CA ASP A 24 7.37 0.41 6.84
C ASP A 24 6.11 0.09 7.69
N PHE A 25 5.70 -1.18 7.72
CA PHE A 25 4.60 -1.66 8.56
C PHE A 25 4.85 -3.11 8.96
N SER A 26 4.17 -3.54 10.01
CA SER A 26 4.28 -4.90 10.55
C SER A 26 3.07 -5.73 10.14
N VAL A 27 3.31 -6.99 9.82
CA VAL A 27 2.27 -8.00 9.55
C VAL A 27 2.51 -9.23 10.42
N PRO A 28 1.46 -10.00 10.76
CA PRO A 28 1.63 -11.30 11.40
C PRO A 28 2.49 -12.24 10.55
N GLU A 29 3.47 -12.87 11.18
CA GLU A 29 4.46 -13.71 10.49
C GLU A 29 3.83 -14.85 9.69
N ALA A 30 2.82 -15.52 10.26
CA ALA A 30 2.10 -16.61 9.57
C ALA A 30 1.48 -16.14 8.24
N LEU A 31 0.83 -14.98 8.23
CA LEU A 31 0.24 -14.41 7.02
C LEU A 31 1.30 -14.00 6.00
N TYR A 32 2.46 -13.55 6.47
CA TYR A 32 3.57 -13.20 5.60
C TYR A 32 4.18 -14.44 4.93
N GLN A 33 4.32 -15.55 5.64
CA GLN A 33 4.82 -16.80 5.06
C GLN A 33 3.86 -17.35 4.00
N GLU A 34 2.56 -17.40 4.29
CA GLU A 34 1.53 -17.79 3.30
C GLU A 34 1.59 -16.89 2.05
N ALA A 35 1.80 -15.58 2.23
CA ALA A 35 1.94 -14.65 1.13
C ALA A 35 3.18 -14.92 0.27
N LEU A 36 4.30 -15.32 0.87
CA LEU A 36 5.51 -15.67 0.14
C LEU A 36 5.32 -16.94 -0.70
N GLU A 37 4.66 -17.96 -0.13
CA GLU A 37 4.33 -19.18 -0.87
C GLU A 37 3.43 -18.89 -2.07
N LEU A 38 2.42 -18.03 -1.90
CA LEU A 38 1.55 -17.58 -2.99
C LEU A 38 2.32 -16.79 -4.05
N ALA A 39 3.23 -15.91 -3.64
CA ALA A 39 4.07 -15.15 -4.57
C ALA A 39 4.93 -16.09 -5.42
N GLU A 40 5.53 -17.12 -4.81
CA GLU A 40 6.33 -18.11 -5.53
C GLU A 40 5.48 -18.88 -6.54
N ALA A 41 4.29 -19.33 -6.15
CA ALA A 41 3.36 -20.04 -7.03
C ALA A 41 2.92 -19.20 -8.25
N GLU A 42 2.72 -17.90 -8.06
CA GLU A 42 2.28 -16.96 -9.10
C GLU A 42 3.45 -16.32 -9.88
N GLY A 43 4.70 -16.62 -9.50
CA GLY A 43 5.90 -16.04 -10.10
C GLY A 43 6.12 -14.55 -9.79
N TRP A 44 5.56 -14.06 -8.68
CA TRP A 44 5.71 -12.68 -8.22
C TRP A 44 6.99 -12.50 -7.40
N LYS A 45 7.61 -11.33 -7.52
CA LYS A 45 8.68 -10.94 -6.60
C LYS A 45 8.06 -10.57 -5.24
N PRO A 46 8.71 -10.84 -4.10
CA PRO A 46 8.22 -10.41 -2.79
C PRO A 46 7.94 -8.90 -2.68
N ALA A 47 8.68 -8.06 -3.42
CA ALA A 47 8.40 -6.63 -3.49
C ALA A 47 7.04 -6.29 -4.13
N GLU A 48 6.50 -7.18 -4.97
CA GLU A 48 5.18 -7.02 -5.60
C GLU A 48 4.04 -7.41 -4.65
N LEU A 49 4.31 -8.20 -3.60
CA LEU A 49 3.33 -8.48 -2.55
C LEU A 49 2.87 -7.20 -1.85
N HIS A 50 3.79 -6.26 -1.61
CA HIS A 50 3.45 -4.95 -1.07
C HIS A 50 2.41 -4.24 -1.94
N ARG A 51 2.65 -4.22 -3.26
CA ARG A 51 1.71 -3.61 -4.21
C ARG A 51 0.36 -4.32 -4.17
N ILE A 52 0.35 -5.64 -4.15
CA ILE A 52 -0.90 -6.42 -4.15
C ILE A 52 -1.69 -6.21 -2.86
N PHE A 53 -1.08 -6.37 -1.70
CA PHE A 53 -1.77 -6.21 -0.42
C PHE A 53 -2.19 -4.77 -0.17
N TRP A 54 -1.33 -3.81 -0.48
CA TRP A 54 -1.65 -2.41 -0.27
C TRP A 54 -2.67 -1.92 -1.29
N GLU A 55 -2.37 -2.00 -2.58
CA GLU A 55 -3.23 -1.44 -3.64
C GLU A 55 -4.54 -2.20 -3.76
N LYS A 56 -4.48 -3.54 -3.91
CA LYS A 56 -5.70 -4.34 -4.08
C LYS A 56 -6.45 -4.50 -2.77
N GLY A 57 -5.75 -4.74 -1.66
CA GLY A 57 -6.39 -4.86 -0.34
C GLY A 57 -7.08 -3.56 0.07
N PHE A 58 -6.43 -2.41 -0.13
CA PHE A 58 -7.06 -1.11 0.12
C PHE A 58 -8.27 -0.87 -0.79
N ALA A 59 -8.19 -1.18 -2.08
CA ALA A 59 -9.31 -1.02 -3.00
C ALA A 59 -10.54 -1.84 -2.56
N VAL A 60 -10.34 -3.11 -2.19
CA VAL A 60 -11.41 -3.98 -1.68
C VAL A 60 -12.01 -3.41 -0.39
N HIS A 61 -11.16 -2.97 0.54
CA HIS A 61 -11.63 -2.38 1.79
C HIS A 61 -12.42 -1.08 1.56
N ALA A 62 -11.91 -0.19 0.70
CA ALA A 62 -12.53 1.07 0.33
C ALA A 62 -13.89 0.85 -0.34
N GLU A 63 -14.00 -0.11 -1.26
CA GLU A 63 -15.25 -0.47 -1.91
C GLU A 63 -16.30 -0.94 -0.88
N GLY A 64 -15.91 -1.84 0.03
CA GLY A 64 -16.81 -2.33 1.09
C GLY A 64 -17.28 -1.22 2.02
N SER A 65 -16.38 -0.31 2.39
CA SER A 65 -16.69 0.87 3.22
C SER A 65 -17.61 1.85 2.50
N ASN A 66 -17.39 2.09 1.21
CA ASN A 66 -18.25 2.96 0.41
C ASN A 66 -19.68 2.40 0.27
N LYS A 67 -19.82 1.09 0.01
CA LYS A 67 -21.14 0.43 -0.04
C LYS A 67 -21.91 0.60 1.27
N ARG A 68 -21.24 0.44 2.42
CA ARG A 68 -21.84 0.67 3.74
C ARG A 68 -22.31 2.12 3.91
N LEU A 69 -21.47 3.08 3.50
CA LEU A 69 -21.79 4.51 3.59
C LEU A 69 -23.01 4.89 2.73
N VAL A 70 -23.03 4.44 1.47
CA VAL A 70 -24.16 4.67 0.56
C VAL A 70 -25.44 4.08 1.13
N ASN A 71 -25.41 2.82 1.60
CA ASN A 71 -26.57 2.17 2.20
C ASN A 71 -27.08 2.90 3.45
N LYS A 72 -26.18 3.43 4.28
CA LYS A 72 -26.56 4.28 5.42
C LYS A 72 -27.34 5.51 4.95
N HIS A 73 -26.80 6.27 4.00
CA HIS A 73 -27.45 7.48 3.48
C HIS A 73 -28.80 7.18 2.79
N LEU A 74 -28.91 6.06 2.08
CA LEU A 74 -30.17 5.64 1.46
C LEU A 74 -31.24 5.34 2.52
N ARG A 75 -30.89 4.62 3.58
CA ARG A 75 -31.81 4.34 4.71
C ARG A 75 -32.26 5.61 5.41
N GLU A 76 -31.35 6.55 5.65
CA GLU A 76 -31.67 7.85 6.24
C GLU A 76 -32.60 8.68 5.36
N ARG A 77 -32.38 8.67 4.02
CA ARG A 77 -33.25 9.37 3.07
C ARG A 77 -34.67 8.76 3.05
N ILE A 78 -34.77 7.43 2.98
CA ILE A 78 -36.06 6.73 2.99
C ILE A 78 -36.82 7.03 4.29
N LYS A 79 -36.12 7.01 5.44
CA LYS A 79 -36.73 7.33 6.73
C LYS A 79 -37.33 8.73 6.74
N LYS A 80 -36.60 9.74 6.26
CA LYS A 80 -37.11 11.12 6.16
C LYS A 80 -38.35 11.22 5.28
N GLN A 81 -38.38 10.53 4.14
CA GLN A 81 -39.53 10.52 3.23
C GLN A 81 -40.79 9.84 3.79
N LEU A 82 -40.63 8.94 4.78
CA LEU A 82 -41.76 8.30 5.46
C LEU A 82 -42.28 9.11 6.65
N GLU A 83 -41.49 10.07 7.13
CA GLU A 83 -41.82 10.96 8.25
C GLU A 83 -42.41 12.32 7.77
N GLU A 84 -42.36 12.59 6.46
CA GLU A 84 -43.02 13.71 5.75
C GLU A 84 -44.40 13.31 5.21
#